data_AF-A0A5S3VTH4-F1
#
_entry.id   AF-A0A5S3VTH4-F1
#
_cell.length_a   1.000
_cell.length_b   1.000
_cell.length_c   1.000
_cell.angle_alpha   90.00
_cell.angle_beta   90.00
_cell.angle_gamma   90.00
#
_symmetry.space_group_name_H-M   'P 1'
#
loop_
_entity.id
_entity.type
_entity.pdbx_description
1 polymer ?
#
loop_
_entity_poly.entity_id
_entity_poly.type
_entity_poly.pdbx_seq_one_letter_code
_entity_poly.pdbx_strand_id
1 'polypeptide(L)'
;RACRLSPSEVMTIIIHFHQSHYRDFKNYYLHYVCRQLKAYFPELLSYTRFLALMPSVVVPMCSYLTSKLGKPTGIQFIDSTKIEVCHIIRAKRNKVFEGVAHHGKGTMGWSYGFKLHLIINHLGEIVALKLTTGNVDDREPVSDMADSIFVKLYGDKGYISKALSAE
;
A
#
# COMPACT_ATOMS: atom_id res chain seq x y z
N ARG A 1 -30.58 -0.39 -5.93
CA ARG A 1 -30.30 -1.15 -7.17
C ARG A 1 -28.95 -1.82 -7.01
N ALA A 2 -28.83 -3.12 -7.29
CA ALA A 2 -27.56 -3.84 -7.16
C ALA A 2 -26.49 -3.25 -8.09
N CYS A 3 -25.23 -3.23 -7.63
CA CYS A 3 -24.09 -2.88 -8.49
C CYS A 3 -23.94 -3.94 -9.57
N ARG A 4 -23.70 -3.50 -10.81
CA ARG A 4 -23.56 -4.38 -11.98
C ARG A 4 -22.16 -4.96 -12.12
N LEU A 5 -21.15 -4.23 -11.63
CA LEU A 5 -19.78 -4.74 -11.54
C LEU A 5 -19.61 -5.51 -10.24
N SER A 6 -18.99 -6.68 -10.36
CA SER A 6 -18.53 -7.47 -9.23
C SER A 6 -17.33 -6.80 -8.53
N PRO A 7 -17.08 -7.11 -7.24
CA PRO A 7 -15.90 -6.60 -6.54
C PRO A 7 -14.58 -6.93 -7.25
N SER A 8 -14.45 -8.14 -7.82
CA SER A 8 -13.23 -8.56 -8.53
C SER A 8 -12.97 -7.76 -9.80
N GLU A 9 -14.00 -7.39 -10.56
CA GLU A 9 -13.85 -6.52 -11.73
C GLU A 9 -13.38 -5.12 -11.32
N VAL A 10 -13.97 -4.55 -10.27
CA VAL A 10 -13.57 -3.23 -9.74
C VAL A 10 -12.12 -3.28 -9.27
N MET A 11 -11.73 -4.30 -8.50
CA MET A 11 -10.35 -4.52 -8.06
C MET A 11 -9.39 -4.63 -9.25
N THR A 12 -9.75 -5.39 -10.27
CA THR A 12 -8.91 -5.61 -11.46
C THR A 12 -8.65 -4.28 -12.19
N ILE A 13 -9.68 -3.45 -12.38
CA ILE A 13 -9.53 -2.15 -13.03
C ILE A 13 -8.62 -1.22 -12.21
N ILE A 14 -8.74 -1.21 -10.88
CA ILE A 14 -7.91 -0.40 -9.97
C ILE A 14 -6.45 -0.86 -9.99
N ILE A 15 -6.20 -2.17 -9.90
CA ILE A 15 -4.85 -2.73 -9.91
C ILE A 15 -4.19 -2.46 -11.27
N HIS A 16 -4.91 -2.71 -12.36
CA HIS A 16 -4.41 -2.48 -13.71
C HIS A 16 -4.09 -0.99 -13.96
N PHE A 17 -4.81 -0.05 -13.34
CA PHE A 17 -4.45 1.38 -13.42
C PHE A 17 -2.99 1.62 -13.00
N HIS A 18 -2.55 1.03 -11.88
CA HIS A 18 -1.18 1.18 -11.40
C HIS A 18 -0.13 0.51 -12.30
N GLN A 19 -0.52 -0.49 -13.09
CA GLN A 19 0.34 -1.15 -14.08
C GLN A 19 0.31 -0.46 -15.46
N SER A 20 -0.73 0.33 -15.74
CA SER A 20 -0.97 0.91 -17.06
C SER A 20 -0.11 2.14 -17.38
N HIS A 21 0.64 2.66 -16.40
CA HIS A 21 1.42 3.90 -16.50
C HIS A 21 0.63 5.17 -16.85
N TYR A 22 -0.72 5.13 -16.82
CA TYR A 22 -1.53 6.34 -16.94
C TYR A 22 -1.32 7.27 -15.74
N ARG A 23 -1.22 8.58 -16.01
CA ARG A 23 -0.98 9.59 -14.96
C ARG A 23 -2.19 9.84 -14.07
N ASP A 24 -3.39 9.72 -14.62
CA ASP A 24 -4.63 9.97 -13.90
C ASP A 24 -5.69 8.92 -14.24
N PHE A 25 -6.50 8.63 -13.22
CA PHE A 25 -7.51 7.58 -13.30
C PHE A 25 -8.63 7.92 -14.29
N LYS A 26 -8.92 9.22 -14.51
CA LYS A 26 -10.00 9.66 -15.40
C LYS A 26 -9.70 9.32 -16.85
N ASN A 27 -8.51 9.67 -17.33
CA ASN A 27 -8.09 9.38 -18.69
C ASN A 27 -7.95 7.87 -18.91
N TYR A 28 -7.37 7.15 -17.95
CA TYR A 28 -7.32 5.70 -17.96
C TYR A 28 -8.71 5.07 -18.11
N TYR A 29 -9.66 5.48 -17.27
CA TYR A 29 -11.00 4.89 -17.27
C TYR A 29 -11.79 5.23 -18.54
N LEU A 30 -11.83 6.51 -18.92
CA LEU A 30 -12.67 6.96 -20.04
C LEU A 30 -12.13 6.56 -21.41
N HIS A 31 -10.81 6.58 -21.60
CA HIS A 31 -10.20 6.37 -22.91
C HIS A 31 -9.63 4.97 -23.11
N TYR A 32 -9.23 4.28 -22.04
CA TYR A 32 -8.72 2.90 -22.14
C TYR A 32 -9.78 1.89 -21.70
N VAL A 33 -10.24 1.93 -20.44
CA VAL A 33 -11.18 0.91 -19.91
C VAL A 33 -12.49 0.88 -20.69
N CYS A 34 -13.14 2.03 -20.85
CA CYS A 34 -14.44 2.15 -21.55
C CYS A 34 -14.39 1.90 -23.07
N ARG A 35 -13.20 1.91 -23.68
CA ARG A 35 -13.03 1.77 -25.13
C ARG A 35 -12.39 0.43 -25.49
N GLN A 36 -11.22 0.15 -24.92
CA GLN A 36 -10.40 -1.02 -25.24
C GLN A 36 -10.77 -2.25 -24.41
N LEU A 37 -11.16 -2.06 -23.14
CA LEU A 37 -11.48 -3.18 -22.24
C LEU A 37 -12.98 -3.50 -22.15
N LYS A 38 -13.81 -2.85 -22.96
CA LYS A 38 -15.28 -3.02 -22.92
C LYS A 38 -15.73 -4.46 -23.17
N ALA A 39 -14.99 -5.23 -23.95
CA ALA A 39 -15.27 -6.65 -24.18
C ALA A 39 -15.11 -7.49 -22.90
N TYR A 40 -14.16 -7.13 -22.03
CA TYR A 40 -13.92 -7.80 -20.75
C TYR A 40 -14.84 -7.30 -19.63
N PHE A 41 -15.27 -6.04 -19.73
CA PHE A 41 -16.18 -5.39 -18.77
C PHE A 41 -17.42 -4.84 -19.50
N PRO A 42 -18.40 -5.69 -19.85
CA PRO A 42 -19.54 -5.27 -20.67
C PRO A 42 -20.49 -4.31 -19.92
N GLU A 43 -20.55 -4.41 -18.59
CA GLU A 43 -21.47 -3.64 -17.75
C GLU A 43 -20.82 -2.44 -17.04
N LEU A 44 -19.81 -1.81 -17.68
CA LEU A 44 -19.10 -0.67 -17.12
C LEU A 44 -20.03 0.46 -16.67
N LEU A 45 -19.67 1.07 -15.55
CA LEU A 45 -20.40 2.16 -14.95
C LEU A 45 -19.92 3.51 -15.51
N SER A 46 -20.71 4.56 -15.33
CA SER A 46 -20.19 5.91 -15.55
C SER A 46 -19.02 6.18 -14.62
N TYR A 47 -18.08 7.03 -15.06
CA TYR A 47 -16.89 7.38 -14.28
C TYR A 47 -17.22 7.79 -12.84
N THR A 48 -18.23 8.66 -12.65
CA THR A 48 -18.66 9.12 -11.32
C THR A 48 -19.18 8.01 -10.44
N ARG A 49 -19.94 7.05 -11.01
CA ARG A 49 -20.44 5.89 -10.27
C ARG A 49 -19.33 4.91 -9.94
N PHE A 50 -18.35 4.74 -10.82
CA PHE A 50 -17.17 3.93 -10.55
C PHE A 50 -16.36 4.51 -9.39
N LEU A 51 -16.08 5.82 -9.39
CA LEU A 51 -15.38 6.48 -8.29
C LEU A 51 -16.08 6.27 -6.94
N ALA A 52 -17.42 6.37 -6.92
CA ALA A 52 -18.20 6.15 -5.71
C ALA A 52 -18.11 4.69 -5.18
N LEU A 53 -17.78 3.73 -6.05
CA LEU A 53 -17.64 2.32 -5.69
C LEU A 53 -16.21 1.93 -5.29
N MET A 54 -15.17 2.66 -5.71
CA MET A 54 -13.78 2.32 -5.39
C MET A 54 -13.54 2.07 -3.89
N PRO A 55 -14.11 2.85 -2.93
CA PRO A 55 -13.90 2.58 -1.51
C PRO A 55 -14.47 1.23 -1.04
N SER A 56 -15.50 0.71 -1.72
CA SER A 56 -16.16 -0.54 -1.31
C SER A 56 -15.27 -1.77 -1.46
N VAL A 57 -14.22 -1.70 -2.27
CA VAL A 57 -13.31 -2.82 -2.52
C VAL A 57 -12.01 -2.78 -1.70
N VAL A 58 -11.85 -1.82 -0.79
CA VAL A 58 -10.64 -1.74 0.05
C VAL A 58 -10.49 -3.00 0.91
N VAL A 59 -11.57 -3.44 1.58
CA VAL A 59 -11.58 -4.65 2.41
C VAL A 59 -11.23 -5.91 1.60
N PRO A 60 -11.89 -6.22 0.46
CA PRO A 60 -11.52 -7.37 -0.34
C PRO A 60 -10.12 -7.24 -0.98
N MET A 61 -9.63 -6.03 -1.29
CA MET A 61 -8.23 -5.84 -1.70
C MET A 61 -7.25 -6.21 -0.59
N CYS A 62 -7.50 -5.79 0.65
CA CYS A 62 -6.70 -6.20 1.80
C CYS A 62 -6.75 -7.71 1.99
N SER A 63 -7.93 -8.32 1.91
CA SER A 63 -8.08 -9.78 2.00
C SER A 63 -7.31 -10.52 0.90
N TYR A 64 -7.38 -10.02 -0.34
CA TYR A 64 -6.60 -10.57 -1.46
C TYR A 64 -5.10 -10.45 -1.20
N LEU A 65 -4.62 -9.28 -0.76
CA LEU A 65 -3.21 -9.08 -0.41
C LEU A 65 -2.77 -10.05 0.70
N THR A 66 -3.55 -10.18 1.79
CA THR A 66 -3.26 -11.11 2.88
C THR A 66 -3.22 -12.56 2.39
N SER A 67 -4.08 -12.95 1.45
CA SER A 67 -4.07 -14.30 0.86
C SER A 67 -2.83 -14.60 0.01
N LYS A 68 -2.10 -13.56 -0.39
CA LYS A 68 -0.87 -13.65 -1.21
C LYS A 68 0.41 -13.47 -0.39
N LEU A 69 0.31 -13.33 0.92
CA LEU A 69 1.50 -13.29 1.77
C LEU A 69 2.21 -14.64 1.74
N GLY A 70 3.53 -14.59 1.60
CA GLY A 70 4.41 -15.75 1.62
C GLY A 70 4.58 -16.29 3.04
N LYS A 71 5.22 -17.46 3.13
CA LYS A 71 5.53 -18.06 4.44
C LYS A 71 6.89 -17.59 4.96
N PRO A 72 7.06 -17.46 6.28
CA PRO A 72 8.39 -17.33 6.88
C PRO A 72 9.28 -18.53 6.52
N THR A 73 10.55 -18.29 6.16
CA THR A 73 11.45 -19.33 5.63
C THR A 73 12.71 -19.61 6.47
N GLY A 74 12.91 -18.96 7.60
CA GLY A 74 14.18 -19.05 8.35
C GLY A 74 15.07 -17.80 8.25
N ILE A 75 14.87 -16.97 7.23
CA ILE A 75 15.60 -15.73 6.98
C ILE A 75 14.62 -14.71 6.39
N GLN A 76 14.51 -13.54 7.00
CA GLN A 76 13.70 -12.43 6.49
C GLN A 76 14.45 -11.11 6.53
N PHE A 77 14.02 -10.20 5.68
CA PHE A 77 14.52 -8.85 5.58
C PHE A 77 13.40 -7.86 5.90
N ILE A 78 13.70 -6.87 6.74
CA ILE A 78 12.80 -5.75 7.03
C ILE A 78 13.36 -4.46 6.48
N ASP A 79 12.49 -3.70 5.82
CA ASP A 79 12.78 -2.33 5.43
C ASP A 79 11.50 -1.49 5.40
N SER A 80 11.65 -0.17 5.45
CA SER A 80 10.55 0.77 5.37
C SER A 80 10.75 1.73 4.21
N THR A 81 9.67 1.98 3.49
CA THR A 81 9.63 2.98 2.43
C THR A 81 8.63 4.07 2.77
N LYS A 82 9.03 5.31 2.53
CA LYS A 82 8.10 6.44 2.64
C LYS A 82 7.07 6.41 1.50
N ILE A 83 5.82 6.72 1.84
CA ILE A 83 4.73 6.96 0.90
C ILE A 83 4.35 8.43 1.03
N GLU A 84 4.85 9.24 0.11
CA GLU A 84 4.57 10.68 0.08
C GLU A 84 3.19 10.93 -0.55
N VAL A 85 2.29 11.56 0.21
CA VAL A 85 0.95 11.89 -0.30
C VAL A 85 0.95 13.18 -1.11
N CYS A 86 1.89 14.09 -0.81
CA CYS A 86 2.17 15.28 -1.60
C CYS A 86 3.57 15.83 -1.28
N HIS A 87 4.04 16.75 -2.12
CA HIS A 87 5.26 17.50 -1.84
C HIS A 87 5.13 18.28 -0.52
N ILE A 88 6.19 18.32 0.29
CA ILE A 88 6.17 18.90 1.65
C ILE A 88 5.66 20.35 1.71
N ILE A 89 6.02 21.18 0.74
CA ILE A 89 5.54 22.58 0.62
C ILE A 89 4.01 22.67 0.52
N ARG A 90 3.35 21.60 0.09
CA ARG A 90 1.89 21.50 -0.05
C ARG A 90 1.22 20.80 1.13
N ALA A 91 1.97 20.32 2.14
CA ALA A 91 1.41 19.60 3.28
C ALA A 91 0.29 20.37 3.98
N LYS A 92 0.52 21.66 4.27
CA LYS A 92 -0.49 22.55 4.89
C LYS A 92 -1.77 22.76 4.07
N ARG A 93 -1.73 22.46 2.77
CA ARG A 93 -2.88 22.61 1.84
C ARG A 93 -3.55 21.26 1.54
N ASN A 94 -3.01 20.15 2.03
CA ASN A 94 -3.57 18.83 1.83
C ASN A 94 -4.75 18.61 2.79
N LYS A 95 -5.96 18.60 2.25
CA LYS A 95 -7.20 18.31 3.00
C LYS A 95 -7.59 16.83 3.00
N VAL A 96 -7.04 16.05 2.07
CA VAL A 96 -7.46 14.64 1.86
C VAL A 96 -6.93 13.74 2.97
N PHE A 97 -5.71 13.99 3.43
CA PHE A 97 -5.06 13.23 4.50
C PHE A 97 -4.82 14.07 5.75
N GLU A 98 -5.60 15.13 5.93
CA GLU A 98 -5.53 15.98 7.12
C GLU A 98 -5.84 15.15 8.38
N GLY A 99 -4.97 15.26 9.40
CA GLY A 99 -5.08 14.48 10.64
C GLY A 99 -4.69 13.00 10.54
N VAL A 100 -4.33 12.51 9.35
CA VAL A 100 -3.95 11.09 9.13
C VAL A 100 -2.52 10.96 8.60
N ALA A 101 -2.11 11.81 7.66
CA ALA A 101 -0.72 11.89 7.20
C ALA A 101 0.10 12.83 8.09
N HIS A 102 1.34 12.44 8.37
CA HIS A 102 2.25 13.19 9.24
C HIS A 102 3.60 13.44 8.58
N HIS A 103 4.35 14.40 9.12
CA HIS A 103 5.69 14.70 8.67
C HIS A 103 6.68 13.64 9.19
N GLY A 104 7.42 13.02 8.27
CA GLY A 104 8.49 12.08 8.58
C GLY A 104 9.85 12.64 8.18
N LYS A 105 10.87 12.47 9.01
CA LYS A 105 12.26 12.81 8.67
C LYS A 105 13.05 11.52 8.44
N GLY A 106 13.58 11.36 7.23
CA GLY A 106 14.52 10.30 6.90
C GLY A 106 15.89 10.87 6.53
N THR A 107 16.81 9.98 6.13
CA THR A 107 18.15 10.35 5.66
C THR A 107 18.10 11.32 4.47
N MET A 108 17.13 11.14 3.59
CA MET A 108 16.93 11.96 2.38
C MET A 108 16.09 13.23 2.64
N GLY A 109 15.83 13.57 3.90
CA GLY A 109 15.12 14.79 4.29
C GLY A 109 13.67 14.54 4.76
N TRP A 110 12.90 15.62 4.77
CA TRP A 110 11.53 15.62 5.26
C TRP A 110 10.52 15.20 4.19
N SER A 111 9.51 14.45 4.61
CA SER A 111 8.39 13.97 3.80
C SER A 111 7.07 14.21 4.53
N TYR A 112 5.97 14.25 3.80
CA TYR A 112 4.62 14.31 4.37
C TYR A 112 3.79 13.16 3.82
N GLY A 113 3.34 12.26 4.70
CA GLY A 113 2.64 11.05 4.29
C GLY A 113 2.75 9.93 5.32
N PHE A 114 3.02 8.73 4.81
CA PHE A 114 3.05 7.47 5.54
C PHE A 114 4.41 6.77 5.40
N LYS A 115 4.61 5.73 6.20
CA LYS A 115 5.67 4.74 6.02
C LYS A 115 5.04 3.37 5.84
N LEU A 116 5.50 2.64 4.83
CA LEU A 116 5.16 1.24 4.60
C LEU A 116 6.34 0.39 5.05
N HIS A 117 6.13 -0.42 6.07
CA HIS A 117 7.07 -1.39 6.59
C HIS A 117 6.78 -2.74 5.93
N LEU A 118 7.82 -3.39 5.42
CA LEU A 118 7.70 -4.68 4.74
C LEU A 118 8.68 -5.67 5.37
N ILE A 119 8.20 -6.89 5.62
CA ILE A 119 9.05 -8.05 5.88
C ILE A 119 8.95 -8.96 4.66
N ILE A 120 10.09 -9.24 4.03
CA ILE A 120 10.19 -10.14 2.89
C ILE A 120 11.04 -11.36 3.25
N ASN A 121 10.74 -12.52 2.67
CA ASN A 121 11.60 -13.69 2.80
C ASN A 121 12.73 -13.66 1.75
N HIS A 122 13.70 -14.58 1.88
CA HIS A 122 14.81 -14.71 0.93
C HIS A 122 14.41 -15.07 -0.51
N LEU A 123 13.16 -15.47 -0.74
CA LEU A 123 12.59 -15.73 -2.08
C LEU A 123 11.94 -14.48 -2.69
N GLY A 124 11.88 -13.37 -1.95
CA GLY A 124 11.25 -12.12 -2.39
C GLY A 124 9.74 -12.06 -2.17
N GLU A 125 9.16 -12.99 -1.41
CA GLU A 125 7.74 -12.95 -1.06
C GLU A 125 7.51 -12.02 0.14
N ILE A 126 6.43 -11.24 0.10
CA ILE A 126 6.01 -10.40 1.23
C ILE A 126 5.42 -11.32 2.31
N VAL A 127 6.01 -11.33 3.50
CA VAL A 127 5.57 -12.12 4.65
C VAL A 127 4.65 -11.31 5.55
N ALA A 128 5.00 -10.06 5.80
CA ALA A 128 4.20 -9.14 6.61
C ALA A 128 4.36 -7.71 6.08
N LEU A 129 3.35 -6.89 6.31
CA LEU A 129 3.40 -5.46 6.00
C LEU A 129 2.61 -4.65 7.02
N LYS A 130 3.03 -3.41 7.26
CA LYS A 130 2.32 -2.47 8.11
C LYS A 130 2.44 -1.06 7.57
N LEU A 131 1.33 -0.34 7.55
CA LEU A 131 1.30 1.07 7.19
C LEU A 131 1.24 1.90 8.47
N THR A 132 2.16 2.84 8.63
CA THR A 132 2.19 3.78 9.77
C THR A 132 2.19 5.22 9.28
N THR A 133 1.93 6.16 10.18
CA THR A 133 2.11 7.59 9.89
C THR A 133 3.58 7.91 9.67
N GLY A 134 3.88 8.98 8.92
CA GLY A 134 5.25 9.31 8.50
C GLY A 134 6.24 9.56 9.64
N ASN A 135 5.75 9.95 10.83
CA ASN A 135 6.56 10.28 12.00
C ASN A 135 6.90 9.08 12.90
N VAL A 136 6.35 7.90 12.62
CA VAL A 136 6.61 6.69 13.43
C VAL A 136 8.04 6.19 13.22
N ASP A 137 8.69 5.81 14.31
CA ASP A 137 10.02 5.20 14.30
C ASP A 137 9.94 3.79 13.69
N ASP A 138 10.92 3.42 12.87
CA ASP A 138 10.89 2.16 12.13
C ASP A 138 10.96 0.92 13.04
N ARG A 139 11.34 1.10 14.30
CA ARG A 139 11.43 0.03 15.32
C ARG A 139 10.09 -0.29 15.99
N GLU A 140 9.18 0.68 16.07
CA GLU A 140 7.87 0.49 16.72
C GLU A 140 6.98 -0.58 16.05
N PRO A 141 6.86 -0.65 14.70
CA PRO A 141 6.00 -1.65 14.08
C PRO A 141 6.59 -3.06 14.08
N VAL A 142 7.86 -3.23 14.44
CA VAL A 142 8.58 -4.51 14.31
C VAL A 142 7.97 -5.59 15.18
N SER A 143 7.62 -5.30 16.44
CA SER A 143 6.99 -6.28 17.34
C SER A 143 5.72 -6.86 16.71
N ASP A 144 4.79 -5.99 16.33
CA ASP A 144 3.48 -6.39 15.81
C ASP A 144 3.59 -7.19 14.51
N MET A 145 4.64 -6.93 13.72
CA MET A 145 4.89 -7.63 12.46
C MET A 145 5.66 -8.95 12.66
N ALA A 146 6.53 -9.02 13.68
CA ALA A 146 7.41 -10.15 13.95
C ALA A 146 6.84 -11.14 14.97
N ASP A 147 5.77 -10.79 15.71
CA ASP A 147 5.16 -11.64 16.75
C ASP A 147 4.75 -13.03 16.23
N SER A 148 4.46 -13.16 14.94
CA SER A 148 4.11 -14.43 14.28
C SER A 148 5.27 -15.11 13.55
N ILE A 149 6.49 -14.55 13.63
CA ILE A 149 7.66 -14.92 12.84
C ILE A 149 8.79 -15.37 13.80
N PHE A 150 8.85 -16.66 14.11
CA PHE A 150 9.94 -17.26 14.92
C PHE A 150 11.23 -17.44 14.12
N VAL A 151 11.88 -16.35 13.71
CA VAL A 151 12.93 -16.41 12.69
C VAL A 151 13.96 -15.26 12.75
N LYS A 152 15.16 -15.45 12.17
CA LYS A 152 16.20 -14.43 11.99
C LYS A 152 15.73 -13.30 11.06
N LEU A 153 15.58 -12.10 11.63
CA LEU A 153 15.19 -10.88 10.93
C LEU A 153 16.40 -9.96 10.71
N TYR A 154 16.66 -9.60 9.46
CA TYR A 154 17.75 -8.71 9.06
C TYR A 154 17.18 -7.37 8.61
N GLY A 155 17.78 -6.26 9.05
CA GLY A 155 17.36 -4.91 8.65
C GLY A 155 18.52 -3.94 8.67
N ASP A 156 18.30 -2.74 8.14
CA ASP A 156 19.30 -1.67 8.19
C ASP A 156 19.57 -1.22 9.65
N LYS A 157 20.66 -0.49 9.87
CA LYS A 157 21.09 0.02 11.18
C LYS A 157 19.99 0.78 11.93
N GLY A 158 19.07 1.42 11.21
CA GLY A 158 17.92 2.11 11.78
C GLY A 158 16.99 1.20 12.60
N TYR A 159 16.99 -0.11 12.33
CA TYR A 159 16.21 -1.11 13.06
C TYR A 159 16.90 -1.63 14.31
N ILE A 160 18.18 -1.29 14.55
CA ILE A 160 18.92 -1.76 15.71
C ILE A 160 18.46 -0.98 16.94
N SER A 161 17.92 -1.70 17.92
CA SER A 161 17.56 -1.19 19.24
C SER A 161 18.10 -2.14 20.30
N LYS A 162 18.43 -1.66 21.51
CA LYS A 162 18.87 -2.53 22.61
C LYS A 162 17.85 -3.63 22.96
N ALA A 163 16.57 -3.43 22.62
CA ALA A 163 15.49 -4.39 22.83
C ALA A 163 15.28 -5.35 21.65
N LEU A 164 15.79 -5.00 20.45
CA LEU A 164 15.68 -5.80 19.22
C LEU A 164 16.97 -6.56 18.89
N SER A 165 18.10 -6.19 19.52
CA SER A 165 19.34 -6.96 19.48
C SER A 165 19.30 -8.07 20.53
N ALA A 166 18.76 -9.24 20.17
CA ALA A 166 19.13 -10.47 20.87
C ALA A 166 20.49 -10.95 20.31
N GLU A 167 21.40 -11.34 21.21
CA GLU A 167 22.67 -11.99 20.87
C GLU A 167 22.48 -13.25 20.00
#